data_AF-A0A385AF25-F1
#
_entry.id   AF-A0A385AF25-F1
#
_cell.length_a   1.000
_cell.length_b   1.000
_cell.length_c   1.000
_cell.angle_alpha   90.00
_cell.angle_beta   90.00
_cell.angle_gamma   90.00
#
_symmetry.space_group_name_H-M   'P 1'
#
loop_
_entity.id
_entity.type
_entity.pdbx_description
1 polymer ?
#
loop_
_entity_poly.entity_id
_entity_poly.type
_entity_poly.pdbx_seq_one_letter_code
_entity_poly.pdbx_strand_id
1 'polypeptide(L)'
;MLVLPVGVIVVVTSVICIKKILFTEKDEKISGAIIILMFVAVFGIPIVVSAGVAEIPSFMGDGGDSGDWIGFWGSFLGSIIGVAGAALFAYINTNFQLKEQRRNDLFNALEIEDVKNKSKLISINTNYLKEIVGLELSIGNFNLSEATDIYGIRSYVNRDRIVQQNNVRNTYIAEFTAYITCIGGSTLKEFRTIQDDIHDTWSELVEKNMLELNDAVREVVTQLDNGDSFEIDSYRELALKQNTVVSNLKYIEAKVEIMNNSLANDITNKRKF
;
A
#
# COMPACT_ATOMS: atom_id res chain seq x y z
N MET A 1 -30.51 -39.76 -56.92
CA MET A 1 -29.96 -39.06 -55.74
C MET A 1 -28.47 -38.86 -56.02
N LEU A 2 -28.06 -37.64 -56.37
CA LEU A 2 -26.67 -37.33 -56.77
C LEU A 2 -25.84 -37.15 -55.49
N VAL A 3 -25.03 -38.15 -55.17
CA VAL A 3 -24.04 -38.05 -54.08
C VAL A 3 -22.88 -37.23 -54.63
N LEU A 4 -22.78 -35.96 -54.24
CA LEU A 4 -21.60 -35.17 -54.53
C LEU A 4 -20.39 -35.86 -53.87
N PRO A 5 -19.24 -36.00 -54.57
CA PRO A 5 -18.05 -36.59 -53.96
C PRO A 5 -17.69 -35.75 -52.73
N VAL A 6 -17.43 -36.41 -51.60
CA VAL A 6 -17.07 -35.77 -50.33
C VAL A 6 -15.91 -34.76 -50.52
N GLY A 7 -14.99 -35.02 -51.46
CA GLY A 7 -13.92 -34.09 -51.84
C GLY A 7 -14.41 -32.74 -52.38
N VAL A 8 -15.50 -32.70 -53.16
CA VAL A 8 -16.05 -31.44 -53.70
C VAL A 8 -16.68 -30.60 -52.59
N ILE A 9 -17.32 -31.25 -51.61
CA ILE A 9 -17.92 -30.56 -50.45
C ILE A 9 -16.83 -29.94 -49.57
N VAL A 10 -15.72 -30.64 -49.34
CA VAL A 10 -14.56 -30.12 -48.58
C VAL A 10 -13.92 -28.93 -49.28
N VAL A 11 -13.76 -28.97 -50.60
CA VAL A 11 -13.19 -27.85 -51.38
C VAL A 11 -14.11 -26.63 -51.39
N VAL A 12 -15.43 -26.82 -51.56
CA VAL A 12 -16.37 -25.68 -51.59
C VAL A 12 -16.50 -25.02 -50.21
N THR A 13 -16.54 -25.81 -49.13
CA THR A 13 -16.61 -25.26 -47.76
C THR A 13 -15.33 -24.54 -47.35
N SER A 14 -14.16 -25.06 -47.74
CA SER A 14 -12.88 -24.38 -47.49
C SER A 14 -12.76 -23.08 -48.28
N VAL A 15 -13.22 -23.01 -49.54
CA VAL A 15 -13.25 -21.76 -50.34
C VAL A 15 -14.16 -20.70 -49.72
N ILE A 16 -15.32 -21.07 -49.16
CA ILE A 16 -16.24 -20.13 -48.50
C ILE A 16 -15.64 -19.58 -47.20
N CYS A 17 -14.97 -20.42 -46.40
CA CYS A 17 -14.25 -19.99 -45.21
C CYS A 17 -13.06 -19.07 -45.53
N ILE A 18 -12.28 -19.39 -46.57
CA ILE A 18 -11.16 -18.57 -47.06
C ILE A 18 -11.63 -17.17 -47.43
N LYS A 19 -12.75 -17.07 -48.15
CA LYS A 19 -13.31 -15.78 -48.56
C LYS A 19 -13.67 -14.92 -47.35
N LYS A 20 -14.26 -15.51 -46.30
CA LYS A 20 -14.70 -14.76 -45.11
C LYS A 20 -13.54 -14.23 -44.26
N ILE A 21 -12.42 -14.96 -44.23
CA ILE A 21 -11.22 -14.60 -43.46
C ILE A 21 -10.36 -13.53 -44.18
N LEU A 22 -10.36 -13.52 -45.52
CA LEU A 22 -9.58 -12.54 -46.32
C LEU A 22 -10.13 -11.10 -46.24
N PHE A 23 -11.34 -10.89 -45.72
CA PHE A 23 -12.01 -9.57 -45.69
C PHE A 23 -12.02 -8.85 -44.33
N THR A 24 -11.33 -9.35 -43.29
CA THR A 24 -11.22 -8.69 -41.96
C THR A 24 -9.95 -7.84 -41.81
N GLU A 25 -9.80 -7.05 -40.74
CA GLU A 25 -8.77 -5.98 -40.58
C GLU A 25 -7.29 -6.47 -40.64
N LYS A 26 -6.37 -5.52 -40.88
CA LYS A 26 -4.98 -5.77 -41.38
C LYS A 26 -4.14 -6.75 -40.53
N ASP A 27 -4.28 -6.74 -39.20
CA ASP A 27 -3.55 -7.66 -38.30
C ASP A 27 -4.23 -9.05 -38.21
N GLU A 28 -5.54 -9.13 -38.45
CA GLU A 28 -6.29 -10.38 -38.55
C GLU A 28 -6.04 -11.10 -39.89
N LYS A 29 -5.69 -10.38 -40.96
CA LYS A 29 -5.38 -10.96 -42.28
C LYS A 29 -4.17 -11.88 -42.25
N ILE A 30 -3.14 -11.54 -41.48
CA ILE A 30 -1.91 -12.35 -41.37
C ILE A 30 -2.22 -13.63 -40.58
N SER A 31 -2.92 -13.51 -39.46
CA SER A 31 -3.37 -14.66 -38.66
C SER A 31 -4.28 -15.58 -39.48
N GLY A 32 -5.22 -15.00 -40.23
CA GLY A 32 -6.14 -15.72 -41.10
C GLY A 32 -5.44 -16.48 -42.24
N ALA A 33 -4.48 -15.84 -42.92
CA ALA A 33 -3.70 -16.48 -43.98
C ALA A 33 -2.85 -17.64 -43.43
N ILE A 34 -2.27 -17.51 -42.23
CA ILE A 34 -1.51 -18.58 -41.57
C ILE A 34 -2.43 -19.76 -41.23
N ILE A 35 -3.62 -19.53 -40.71
CA ILE A 35 -4.59 -20.58 -40.39
C ILE A 35 -5.03 -21.33 -41.64
N ILE A 36 -5.31 -20.60 -42.74
CA ILE A 36 -5.67 -21.21 -44.03
C ILE A 36 -4.52 -22.05 -44.58
N LEU A 37 -3.28 -21.52 -44.53
CA LEU A 37 -2.10 -22.21 -45.04
C LEU A 37 -1.80 -23.47 -44.21
N MET A 38 -1.97 -23.42 -42.88
CA MET A 38 -1.91 -24.61 -42.02
C MET A 38 -3.01 -25.61 -42.39
N PHE A 39 -4.25 -25.17 -42.61
CA PHE A 39 -5.35 -26.06 -42.98
C PHE A 39 -5.11 -26.75 -44.33
N VAL A 40 -4.62 -26.02 -45.34
CA VAL A 40 -4.25 -26.59 -46.65
C VAL A 40 -3.06 -27.53 -46.54
N ALA A 41 -2.04 -27.19 -45.73
CA ALA A 41 -0.89 -28.08 -45.52
C ALA A 41 -1.29 -29.38 -44.80
N VAL A 42 -2.19 -29.28 -43.83
CA VAL A 42 -2.61 -30.40 -42.98
C VAL A 42 -3.64 -31.30 -43.66
N PHE A 43 -4.57 -30.75 -44.44
CA PHE A 43 -5.65 -31.52 -45.09
C PHE A 43 -5.48 -31.61 -46.60
N GLY A 44 -5.06 -30.54 -47.26
CA GLY A 44 -4.93 -30.47 -48.71
C GLY A 44 -3.81 -31.35 -49.26
N ILE A 45 -2.61 -31.29 -48.66
CA ILE A 45 -1.46 -32.12 -49.07
C ILE A 45 -1.78 -33.64 -48.97
N PRO A 46 -2.32 -34.17 -47.85
CA PRO A 46 -2.68 -35.59 -47.76
C PRO A 46 -3.69 -36.03 -48.82
N ILE A 47 -4.69 -35.20 -49.12
CA ILE A 47 -5.71 -35.50 -50.14
C ILE A 47 -5.07 -35.58 -51.52
N VAL A 48 -4.22 -34.62 -51.86
CA VAL A 48 -3.52 -34.58 -53.16
C VAL A 48 -2.56 -35.77 -53.32
N VAL A 49 -1.78 -36.08 -52.28
CA VAL A 49 -0.86 -37.22 -52.32
C VAL A 49 -1.62 -38.55 -52.37
N SER A 50 -2.71 -38.70 -51.61
CA SER A 50 -3.54 -39.92 -51.65
C SER A 50 -4.17 -40.14 -53.02
N ALA A 51 -4.65 -39.07 -53.68
CA ALA A 51 -5.17 -39.15 -55.05
C ALA A 51 -4.06 -39.47 -56.05
N GLY A 52 -2.86 -38.90 -55.88
CA GLY A 52 -1.71 -39.18 -56.74
C GLY A 52 -1.21 -40.63 -56.64
N VAL A 53 -1.14 -41.19 -55.43
CA VAL A 53 -0.71 -42.59 -55.21
C VAL A 53 -1.72 -43.60 -55.77
N ALA A 54 -3.02 -43.29 -55.73
CA ALA A 54 -4.07 -44.16 -56.25
C ALA A 54 -4.03 -44.36 -57.77
N GLU A 55 -3.44 -43.41 -58.51
CA GLU A 55 -3.39 -43.39 -59.98
C GLU A 55 -2.03 -43.89 -60.54
N ILE A 56 -1.07 -44.28 -59.69
CA ILE A 56 0.21 -44.84 -60.15
C ILE A 56 -0.02 -46.31 -60.56
N PRO A 57 0.24 -46.69 -61.84
CA PRO A 57 0.09 -48.07 -62.29
C PRO A 57 1.03 -49.00 -61.51
N SER A 58 0.54 -50.20 -61.18
CA SER A 58 1.20 -51.26 -60.40
C SER A 58 2.50 -51.84 -61.00
N PHE A 59 3.10 -51.19 -62.00
CA PHE A 59 4.34 -51.60 -62.68
C PHE A 59 5.63 -51.23 -61.90
N MET A 60 5.58 -50.33 -60.91
CA MET A 60 6.77 -49.89 -60.15
C MET A 60 7.00 -50.64 -58.81
N GLY A 61 6.49 -51.87 -58.67
CA GLY A 61 6.65 -52.70 -57.46
C GLY A 61 5.51 -52.49 -56.47
N ASP A 62 5.19 -53.53 -55.70
CA ASP A 62 4.11 -53.52 -54.69
C ASP A 62 4.25 -52.29 -53.78
N GLY A 63 3.42 -51.29 -54.06
CA GLY A 63 3.29 -50.11 -53.22
C GLY A 63 2.79 -50.57 -51.87
N GLY A 64 3.55 -50.26 -50.81
CA GLY A 64 3.29 -50.72 -49.45
C GLY A 64 1.83 -50.56 -49.01
N ASP A 65 1.41 -51.43 -48.09
CA ASP A 65 0.03 -51.55 -47.62
C ASP A 65 -0.61 -50.17 -47.37
N SER A 66 -1.78 -49.94 -47.95
CA SER A 66 -2.49 -48.65 -47.95
C SER A 66 -2.77 -48.08 -46.55
N GLY A 67 -2.56 -48.87 -45.49
CA GLY A 67 -2.67 -48.47 -44.08
C GLY A 67 -1.49 -47.65 -43.56
N ASP A 68 -0.28 -47.81 -44.11
CA ASP A 68 0.94 -47.16 -43.57
C ASP A 68 0.90 -45.63 -43.72
N TRP A 69 0.31 -45.16 -44.82
CA TRP A 69 0.14 -43.72 -45.07
C TRP A 69 -0.85 -43.05 -44.11
N ILE A 70 -1.93 -43.74 -43.75
CA ILE A 70 -2.90 -43.25 -42.76
C ILE A 70 -2.25 -43.19 -41.38
N GLY A 71 -1.40 -44.16 -41.04
CA GLY A 71 -0.60 -44.15 -39.80
C GLY A 71 0.36 -42.97 -39.73
N PHE A 72 1.03 -42.64 -40.83
CA PHE A 72 1.89 -41.46 -40.92
C PHE A 72 1.10 -40.17 -40.64
N TRP A 73 -0.04 -39.94 -41.30
CA TRP A 73 -0.83 -38.73 -41.06
C TRP A 73 -1.47 -38.67 -39.68
N GLY A 74 -1.91 -39.80 -39.14
CA GLY A 74 -2.40 -39.88 -37.76
C GLY A 74 -1.33 -39.45 -36.76
N SER A 75 -0.10 -39.95 -36.91
CA SER A 75 1.02 -39.56 -36.04
C SER A 75 1.46 -38.10 -36.25
N PHE A 76 1.50 -37.62 -37.49
CA PHE A 76 1.85 -36.24 -37.83
C PHE A 76 0.81 -35.24 -37.28
N LEU A 77 -0.49 -35.46 -37.51
CA LEU A 77 -1.57 -34.66 -36.94
C LEU A 77 -1.56 -34.69 -35.42
N GLY A 78 -1.38 -35.88 -34.84
CA GLY A 78 -1.26 -36.05 -33.38
C GLY A 78 -0.10 -35.21 -32.82
N SER A 79 1.04 -35.16 -33.51
CA SER A 79 2.19 -34.35 -33.09
C SER A 79 1.93 -32.84 -33.17
N ILE A 80 1.26 -32.36 -34.23
CA ILE A 80 0.90 -30.93 -34.37
C ILE A 80 -0.08 -30.53 -33.27
N ILE A 81 -1.13 -31.33 -33.05
CA ILE A 81 -2.12 -31.07 -32.00
C ILE A 81 -1.46 -31.13 -30.63
N GLY A 82 -0.55 -32.08 -30.41
CA GLY A 82 0.21 -32.21 -29.16
C GLY A 82 1.08 -30.98 -28.87
N VAL A 83 1.85 -30.51 -29.86
CA VAL A 83 2.70 -29.31 -29.71
C VAL A 83 1.86 -28.04 -29.56
N ALA A 84 0.81 -27.87 -30.37
CA ALA A 84 -0.08 -26.72 -30.28
C ALA A 84 -0.83 -26.68 -28.93
N GLY A 85 -1.30 -27.83 -28.46
CA GLY A 85 -1.91 -27.97 -27.14
C GLY A 85 -0.93 -27.61 -26.02
N ALA A 86 0.28 -28.17 -26.06
CA ALA A 86 1.32 -27.85 -25.08
C ALA A 86 1.69 -26.36 -25.08
N ALA A 87 1.82 -25.73 -26.26
CA ALA A 87 2.10 -24.31 -26.41
C ALA A 87 0.96 -23.44 -25.86
N LEU A 88 -0.30 -23.81 -26.12
CA LEU A 88 -1.47 -23.10 -25.59
C LEU A 88 -1.54 -23.21 -24.05
N PHE A 89 -1.33 -24.40 -23.50
CA PHE A 89 -1.28 -24.60 -22.05
C PHE A 89 -0.14 -23.81 -21.41
N ALA A 90 1.05 -23.81 -22.02
CA ALA A 90 2.17 -23.00 -21.56
C ALA A 90 1.81 -21.50 -21.57
N TYR A 91 1.23 -21.00 -22.66
CA TYR A 91 0.80 -19.60 -22.79
C TYR A 91 -0.23 -19.19 -21.73
N ILE A 92 -1.27 -20.01 -21.50
CA ILE A 92 -2.30 -19.74 -20.49
C ILE A 92 -1.66 -19.73 -19.09
N ASN A 93 -0.83 -20.72 -18.78
CA ASN A 93 -0.17 -20.84 -17.48
C ASN A 93 0.77 -19.65 -17.22
N THR A 94 1.59 -19.27 -18.20
CA THR A 94 2.48 -18.11 -18.08
C THR A 94 1.69 -16.81 -17.85
N ASN A 95 0.60 -16.58 -18.57
CA ASN A 95 -0.21 -15.38 -18.35
C ASN A 95 -0.87 -15.35 -16.97
N PHE A 96 -1.35 -16.50 -16.48
CA PHE A 96 -1.89 -16.60 -15.13
C PHE A 96 -0.83 -16.30 -14.08
N GLN A 97 0.37 -16.88 -14.22
CA GLN A 97 1.51 -16.63 -13.33
C GLN A 97 1.94 -15.16 -13.33
N LEU A 98 2.03 -14.52 -14.51
CA LEU A 98 2.38 -13.11 -14.61
C LEU A 98 1.34 -12.19 -13.95
N LYS A 99 0.05 -12.52 -14.09
CA LYS A 99 -1.02 -11.75 -13.45
C LYS A 99 -0.97 -11.90 -11.93
N GLU A 100 -0.73 -13.11 -11.44
CA GLU A 100 -0.61 -13.40 -10.02
C GLU A 100 0.63 -12.75 -9.41
N GLN A 101 1.76 -12.80 -10.12
CA GLN A 101 3.00 -12.14 -9.71
C GLN A 101 2.81 -10.62 -9.62
N ARG A 102 2.23 -9.97 -10.65
CA ARG A 102 1.94 -8.53 -10.61
C ARG A 102 1.02 -8.15 -9.45
N ARG A 103 0.05 -9.01 -9.14
CA ARG A 103 -0.86 -8.81 -8.02
C ARG A 103 -0.10 -8.87 -6.68
N ASN A 104 0.76 -9.86 -6.51
CA ASN A 104 1.58 -10.00 -5.31
C ASN A 104 2.60 -8.86 -5.17
N ASP A 105 3.24 -8.46 -6.26
CA ASP A 105 4.17 -7.32 -6.28
C ASP A 105 3.46 -6.01 -5.88
N LEU A 106 2.23 -5.81 -6.37
CA LEU A 106 1.40 -4.66 -5.98
C LEU A 106 1.03 -4.71 -4.50
N PHE A 107 0.58 -5.86 -3.99
CA PHE A 107 0.24 -5.99 -2.57
C PHE A 107 1.45 -5.77 -1.68
N ASN A 108 2.61 -6.34 -2.03
CA ASN A 108 3.86 -6.11 -1.31
C ASN A 108 4.26 -4.63 -1.34
N ALA A 109 4.12 -3.95 -2.48
CA ALA A 109 4.42 -2.53 -2.59
C ALA A 109 3.51 -1.68 -1.68
N LEU A 110 2.20 -1.96 -1.66
CA LEU A 110 1.23 -1.29 -0.78
C LEU A 110 1.52 -1.55 0.70
N GLU A 111 1.93 -2.77 1.06
CA GLU A 111 2.27 -3.12 2.43
C GLU A 111 3.55 -2.42 2.89
N ILE A 112 4.58 -2.37 2.05
CA ILE A 112 5.82 -1.63 2.32
C ILE A 112 5.51 -0.15 2.52
N GLU A 113 4.63 0.43 1.70
CA GLU A 113 4.21 1.82 1.82
C GLU A 113 3.45 2.08 3.14
N ASP A 114 2.52 1.20 3.52
CA ASP A 114 1.82 1.29 4.80
C ASP A 114 2.79 1.23 5.99
N VAL A 115 3.72 0.26 6.01
CA VAL A 115 4.75 0.17 7.06
C VAL A 115 5.62 1.41 7.10
N LYS A 116 5.98 1.98 5.94
CA LYS A 116 6.75 3.23 5.85
C LYS A 116 5.97 4.41 6.43
N ASN A 117 4.68 4.54 6.13
CA ASN A 117 3.83 5.60 6.66
C ASN A 117 3.64 5.47 8.18
N LYS A 118 3.40 4.26 8.68
CA LYS A 118 3.35 3.99 10.13
C LYS A 118 4.68 4.32 10.84
N SER A 119 5.81 3.93 10.24
CA SER A 119 7.14 4.25 10.78
C SER A 119 7.41 5.76 10.82
N LYS A 120 6.95 6.51 9.82
CA LYS A 120 7.04 7.97 9.82
C LYS A 120 6.18 8.60 10.92
N LEU A 121 4.96 8.11 11.13
CA LEU A 121 4.13 8.58 12.25
C LEU A 121 4.77 8.33 13.60
N ILE A 122 5.38 7.16 13.82
CA ILE A 122 6.15 6.91 15.06
C ILE A 122 7.24 7.97 15.22
N SER A 123 8.02 8.26 14.17
CA SER A 123 9.06 9.29 14.24
C SER A 123 8.50 10.68 14.60
N ILE A 124 7.37 11.07 14.01
CA ILE A 124 6.71 12.36 14.27
C ILE A 124 6.24 12.42 15.73
N ASN A 125 5.56 11.38 16.21
CA ASN A 125 5.13 11.24 17.59
C ASN A 125 6.32 11.26 18.56
N THR A 126 7.41 10.54 18.26
CA THR A 126 8.62 10.54 19.11
C THR A 126 9.28 11.92 19.19
N ASN A 127 9.30 12.67 18.10
CA ASN A 127 9.83 14.03 18.13
C ASN A 127 8.94 14.95 18.97
N TYR A 128 7.61 14.86 18.82
CA TYR A 128 6.67 15.61 19.64
C TYR A 128 6.78 15.23 21.13
N LEU A 129 6.92 13.95 21.45
CA LEU A 129 7.15 13.47 22.83
C LEU A 129 8.39 14.11 23.46
N LYS A 130 9.51 14.21 22.72
CA LYS A 130 10.72 14.87 23.23
C LYS A 130 10.48 16.33 23.62
N GLU A 131 9.68 17.05 22.83
CA GLU A 131 9.32 18.44 23.13
C GLU A 131 8.42 18.53 24.37
N ILE A 132 7.43 17.64 24.49
CA ILE A 132 6.53 17.57 25.67
C ILE A 132 7.30 17.23 26.94
N VAL A 133 8.14 16.19 26.91
CA VAL A 133 9.00 15.79 28.04
C VAL A 133 10.01 16.89 28.38
N GLY A 134 10.58 17.55 27.36
CA GLY A 134 11.47 18.69 27.57
C GLY A 134 10.78 19.83 28.31
N LEU A 135 9.52 20.14 27.95
CA LEU A 135 8.71 21.13 28.63
C LEU A 135 8.32 20.70 30.05
N GLU A 136 7.94 19.43 30.23
CA GLU A 136 7.60 18.85 31.53
C GLU A 136 8.78 18.95 32.49
N LEU A 137 9.98 18.50 32.08
CA LEU A 137 11.19 18.59 32.90
C LEU A 137 11.58 20.03 33.18
N SER A 138 11.41 20.91 32.18
CA SER A 138 11.69 22.33 32.37
C SER A 138 10.75 22.95 33.40
N ILE A 139 9.47 22.59 33.44
CA ILE A 139 8.53 23.20 34.40
C ILE A 139 8.55 22.47 35.75
N GLY A 140 8.65 21.13 35.75
CA GLY A 140 8.45 20.28 36.93
C GLY A 140 9.67 20.11 37.82
N ASN A 141 10.90 20.31 37.32
CA ASN A 141 12.11 20.13 38.13
C ASN A 141 12.49 21.35 38.97
N PHE A 142 11.76 22.46 38.83
CA PHE A 142 12.05 23.67 39.59
C PHE A 142 11.63 23.51 41.05
N ASN A 143 12.59 23.71 41.95
CA ASN A 143 12.37 23.77 43.38
C ASN A 143 11.79 25.13 43.74
N LEU A 144 10.50 25.15 44.06
CA LEU A 144 9.82 26.39 44.41
C LEU A 144 10.37 27.07 45.66
N SER A 145 11.20 26.43 46.49
CA SER A 145 11.86 27.13 47.61
C SER A 145 13.02 28.03 47.17
N GLU A 146 13.44 27.98 45.91
CA GLU A 146 14.60 28.72 45.38
C GLU A 146 14.16 29.80 44.40
N ALA A 147 14.50 31.06 44.69
CA ALA A 147 14.11 32.20 43.84
C ALA A 147 14.60 32.03 42.38
N THR A 148 15.80 31.47 42.18
CA THR A 148 16.37 31.18 40.86
C THR A 148 15.48 30.27 40.02
N ASP A 149 14.83 29.30 40.66
CA ASP A 149 13.97 28.33 40.01
C ASP A 149 12.63 28.94 39.62
N ILE A 150 12.10 29.86 40.44
CA ILE A 150 10.90 30.65 40.11
C ILE A 150 11.14 31.55 38.90
N TYR A 151 12.32 32.18 38.82
CA TYR A 151 12.74 32.91 37.62
C TYR A 151 12.91 31.99 36.40
N GLY A 152 13.40 30.77 36.63
CA GLY A 152 13.41 29.71 35.65
C GLY A 152 12.02 29.45 35.07
N ILE A 153 11.02 29.16 35.92
CA ILE A 153 9.62 28.94 35.51
C ILE A 153 9.13 30.13 34.69
N ARG A 154 9.35 31.37 35.15
CA ARG A 154 8.93 32.60 34.44
C ARG A 154 9.41 32.62 32.99
N SER A 155 10.63 32.16 32.72
CA SER A 155 11.18 32.15 31.35
C SER A 155 10.46 31.15 30.42
N TYR A 156 9.92 30.06 30.97
CA TYR A 156 9.21 29.02 30.23
C TYR A 156 7.71 29.30 30.07
N VAL A 157 7.09 29.93 31.06
CA VAL A 157 5.66 30.33 31.01
C VAL A 157 5.46 31.69 30.35
N ASN A 158 6.54 32.35 29.92
CA ASN A 158 6.47 33.57 29.13
C ASN A 158 5.69 33.32 27.82
N ARG A 159 4.90 34.31 27.42
CA ARG A 159 4.02 34.28 26.24
C ARG A 159 4.73 33.79 24.97
N ASP A 160 5.96 34.22 24.75
CA ASP A 160 6.72 33.85 23.54
C ASP A 160 7.02 32.34 23.47
N ARG A 161 7.28 31.70 24.62
CA ARG A 161 7.49 30.25 24.70
C ARG A 161 6.20 29.48 24.49
N ILE A 162 5.09 29.95 25.06
CA ILE A 162 3.76 29.35 24.82
C ILE A 162 3.41 29.40 23.31
N VAL A 163 3.68 30.53 22.65
CA VAL A 163 3.49 30.68 21.19
C VAL A 163 4.38 29.71 20.42
N GLN A 164 5.65 29.57 20.81
CA GLN A 164 6.56 28.60 20.20
C GLN A 164 6.03 27.17 20.32
N GLN A 165 5.54 26.78 21.50
CA GLN A 165 4.97 25.45 21.74
C GLN A 165 3.70 25.20 20.93
N ASN A 166 2.84 26.20 20.79
CA ASN A 166 1.68 26.12 19.89
C ASN A 166 2.09 25.90 18.43
N ASN A 167 3.16 26.54 17.96
CA ASN A 167 3.67 26.33 16.60
C ASN A 167 4.22 24.91 16.40
N VAL A 168 4.95 24.37 17.38
CA VAL A 168 5.43 22.99 17.38
C VAL A 168 4.24 22.03 17.28
N ARG A 169 3.20 22.22 18.10
CA ARG A 169 1.98 21.41 18.06
C ARG A 169 1.25 21.52 16.73
N ASN A 170 1.09 22.71 16.17
CA ASN A 170 0.39 22.89 14.90
C ASN A 170 1.13 22.18 13.76
N THR A 171 2.46 22.21 13.78
CA THR A 171 3.32 21.46 12.85
C THR A 171 3.10 19.96 13.02
N TYR A 172 3.11 19.47 14.27
CA TYR A 172 2.82 18.07 14.59
C TYR A 172 1.45 17.63 14.05
N ILE A 173 0.38 18.40 14.31
CA ILE A 173 -0.97 18.07 13.84
C ILE A 173 -1.03 18.02 12.31
N ALA A 174 -0.41 18.98 11.62
CA ALA A 174 -0.39 19.03 10.17
C ALA A 174 0.30 17.79 9.58
N GLU A 175 1.47 17.42 10.10
CA GLU A 175 2.21 16.23 9.67
C GLU A 175 1.46 14.94 10.02
N PHE A 176 0.96 14.83 11.25
CA PHE A 176 0.18 13.69 11.71
C PHE A 176 -1.05 13.45 10.84
N THR A 177 -1.82 14.50 10.55
CA THR A 177 -3.02 14.43 9.71
C THR A 177 -2.68 13.96 8.29
N ALA A 178 -1.55 14.41 7.73
CA ALA A 178 -1.12 13.97 6.40
C ALA A 178 -0.88 12.45 6.35
N TYR A 179 -0.22 11.88 7.35
CA TYR A 179 0.12 10.46 7.33
C TYR A 179 -1.00 9.54 7.85
N ILE A 180 -1.82 9.99 8.79
CA ILE A 180 -2.87 9.13 9.35
C ILE A 180 -3.96 8.82 8.31
N THR A 181 -4.24 9.75 7.39
CA THR A 181 -5.19 9.53 6.30
C THR A 181 -4.75 8.41 5.36
N CYS A 182 -3.45 8.10 5.30
CA CYS A 182 -2.89 7.00 4.50
C CYS A 182 -3.06 5.62 5.14
N ILE A 183 -3.27 5.52 6.45
CA ILE A 183 -3.31 4.23 7.18
C ILE A 183 -4.73 3.63 7.22
N GLY A 184 -5.77 4.47 7.19
CA GLY A 184 -7.18 4.05 7.15
C GLY A 184 -7.61 3.14 8.31
N GLY A 185 -8.78 2.52 8.17
CA GLY A 185 -9.25 1.45 9.07
C GLY A 185 -9.63 1.86 10.50
N SER A 186 -9.61 0.89 11.43
CA SER A 186 -9.92 1.09 12.86
C SER A 186 -8.87 1.95 13.56
N THR A 187 -7.59 1.83 13.17
CA THR A 187 -6.47 2.63 13.68
C THR A 187 -6.71 4.11 13.46
N LEU A 188 -7.22 4.52 12.29
CA LEU A 188 -7.58 5.91 12.00
C LEU A 188 -8.62 6.45 12.99
N LYS A 189 -9.65 5.67 13.32
CA LYS A 189 -10.71 6.10 14.23
C LYS A 189 -10.18 6.27 15.66
N GLU A 190 -9.45 5.28 16.16
CA GLU A 190 -8.83 5.32 17.49
C GLU A 190 -7.92 6.55 17.63
N PHE A 191 -7.08 6.78 16.64
CA PHE A 191 -6.10 7.87 16.69
C PHE A 191 -6.74 9.25 16.53
N ARG A 192 -7.85 9.38 15.79
CA ARG A 192 -8.63 10.61 15.80
C ARG A 192 -9.16 10.93 17.19
N THR A 193 -9.75 9.95 17.87
CA THR A 193 -10.21 10.13 19.25
C THR A 193 -9.07 10.53 20.18
N ILE A 194 -7.89 9.89 20.06
CA ILE A 194 -6.72 10.27 20.85
C ILE A 194 -6.25 11.70 20.53
N GLN A 195 -6.27 12.11 19.25
CA GLN A 195 -5.92 13.48 18.86
C GLN A 195 -6.91 14.51 19.39
N ASP A 196 -8.21 14.20 19.39
CA ASP A 196 -9.24 15.07 19.96
C ASP A 196 -9.02 15.24 21.47
N ASP A 197 -8.74 14.15 22.21
CA ASP A 197 -8.40 14.20 23.63
C ASP A 197 -7.14 15.05 23.90
N ILE A 198 -6.09 14.86 23.09
CA ILE A 198 -4.85 15.67 23.18
C ILE A 198 -5.18 17.13 22.85
N HIS A 199 -6.07 17.39 21.91
CA HIS A 199 -6.44 18.73 21.51
C HIS A 199 -7.12 19.47 22.65
N ASP A 200 -8.14 18.87 23.25
CA ASP A 200 -8.88 19.46 24.35
C ASP A 200 -7.97 19.71 25.56
N THR A 201 -7.12 18.73 25.89
CA THR A 201 -6.16 18.85 27.00
C THR A 201 -5.13 19.97 26.75
N TRP A 202 -4.61 20.07 25.52
CA TRP A 202 -3.65 21.12 25.18
C TRP A 202 -4.29 22.51 25.20
N SER A 203 -5.52 22.64 24.72
CA SER A 203 -6.26 23.90 24.75
C SER A 203 -6.47 24.34 26.21
N GLU A 204 -6.90 23.45 27.11
CA GLU A 204 -7.00 23.78 28.54
C GLU A 204 -5.64 24.16 29.15
N LEU A 205 -4.59 23.40 28.83
CA LEU A 205 -3.23 23.67 29.29
C LEU A 205 -2.79 25.10 28.92
N VAL A 206 -2.97 25.50 27.67
CA VAL A 206 -2.47 26.79 27.15
C VAL A 206 -3.37 27.95 27.51
N GLU A 207 -4.68 27.81 27.34
CA GLU A 207 -5.63 28.91 27.52
C GLU A 207 -5.93 29.21 28.99
N LYS A 208 -5.66 28.26 29.88
CA LYS A 208 -5.96 28.39 31.30
C LYS A 208 -4.74 28.11 32.19
N ASN A 209 -4.23 26.88 32.20
CA ASN A 209 -3.28 26.49 33.25
C ASN A 209 -1.94 27.23 33.16
N MET A 210 -1.43 27.45 31.95
CA MET A 210 -0.20 28.21 31.73
C MET A 210 -0.37 29.70 32.04
N LEU A 211 -1.56 30.27 31.81
CA LEU A 211 -1.85 31.66 32.19
C LEU A 211 -1.94 31.82 33.70
N GLU A 212 -2.70 30.95 34.37
CA GLU A 212 -2.81 30.92 35.82
C GLU A 212 -1.43 30.72 36.49
N LEU A 213 -0.60 29.83 35.93
CA LEU A 213 0.77 29.62 36.40
C LEU A 213 1.62 30.88 36.21
N ASN A 214 1.56 31.52 35.04
CA ASN A 214 2.32 32.74 34.76
C ASN A 214 1.93 33.91 35.68
N ASP A 215 0.65 34.04 35.99
CA ASP A 215 0.16 35.07 36.91
C ASP A 215 0.63 34.80 38.34
N ALA A 216 0.54 33.55 38.83
CA ALA A 216 1.08 33.16 40.13
C ALA A 216 2.60 33.37 40.23
N VAL A 217 3.35 33.01 39.17
CA VAL A 217 4.79 33.28 39.10
C VAL A 217 5.08 34.78 39.15
N ARG A 218 4.31 35.61 38.44
CA ARG A 218 4.50 37.06 38.43
C ARG A 218 4.25 37.68 39.81
N GLU A 219 3.23 37.22 40.51
CA GLU A 219 2.93 37.66 41.87
C GLU A 219 4.10 37.34 42.81
N VAL A 220 4.55 36.08 42.84
CA VAL A 220 5.67 35.64 43.70
C VAL A 220 6.97 36.38 43.35
N VAL A 221 7.25 36.60 42.07
CA VAL A 221 8.41 37.38 41.64
C VAL A 221 8.31 38.85 42.08
N THR A 222 7.11 39.44 42.06
CA THR A 222 6.91 40.83 42.50
C THR A 222 7.15 40.97 44.01
N GLN A 223 6.67 40.02 44.82
CA GLN A 223 6.94 39.98 46.27
C GLN A 223 8.46 39.85 46.53
N LEU A 224 9.13 38.98 45.76
CA LEU A 224 10.57 38.80 45.79
C LEU A 224 11.35 40.09 45.51
N ASP A 225 10.97 40.80 44.45
CA ASP A 225 11.63 42.04 44.02
C ASP A 225 11.43 43.18 45.02
N ASN A 226 10.30 43.21 45.72
CA ASN A 226 9.99 44.20 46.76
C ASN A 226 10.68 43.91 48.11
N GLY A 227 11.27 42.72 48.28
CA GLY A 227 11.85 42.29 49.56
C GLY A 227 10.80 41.95 50.62
N ASP A 228 9.56 41.69 50.21
CA ASP A 228 8.47 41.34 51.10
C ASP A 228 8.68 39.94 51.70
N SER A 229 8.28 39.74 52.96
CA SER A 229 8.30 38.42 53.57
C SER A 229 7.23 37.55 52.93
N PHE A 230 7.65 36.42 52.39
CA PHE A 230 6.79 35.48 51.65
C PHE A 230 5.56 35.00 52.43
N GLU A 231 4.41 35.07 51.77
CA GLU A 231 3.20 34.37 52.23
C GLU A 231 3.26 32.90 51.81
N ILE A 232 3.10 31.99 52.79
CA ILE A 232 3.08 30.53 52.57
C ILE A 232 2.00 30.14 51.55
N ASP A 233 0.90 30.88 51.52
CA ASP A 233 -0.24 30.60 50.66
C ASP A 233 0.08 30.83 49.17
N SER A 234 0.85 31.88 48.82
CA SER A 234 1.28 32.14 47.43
C SER A 234 2.16 31.01 46.88
N TYR A 235 3.05 30.44 47.69
CA TYR A 235 3.86 29.27 47.29
C TYR A 235 3.01 28.02 47.06
N ARG A 236 2.04 27.82 47.94
CA ARG A 236 1.17 26.66 47.85
C ARG A 236 0.29 26.73 46.61
N GLU A 237 -0.21 27.92 46.28
CA GLU A 237 -0.93 28.17 45.04
C GLU A 237 -0.03 27.94 43.81
N LEU A 238 1.18 28.52 43.79
CA LEU A 238 2.14 28.31 42.72
C LEU A 238 2.44 26.82 42.48
N ALA A 239 2.68 26.06 43.56
CA ALA A 239 2.90 24.62 43.52
C ALA A 239 1.71 23.86 42.93
N LEU A 240 0.49 24.24 43.30
CA LEU A 240 -0.72 23.63 42.75
C LEU A 240 -0.82 23.88 41.23
N LYS A 241 -0.61 25.12 40.78
CA LYS A 241 -0.66 25.46 39.34
C LYS A 241 0.44 24.76 38.54
N GLN A 242 1.66 24.71 39.07
CA GLN A 242 2.77 23.97 38.45
C GLN A 242 2.43 22.48 38.29
N ASN A 243 1.90 21.85 39.34
CA ASN A 243 1.48 20.45 39.31
C ASN A 243 0.36 20.20 38.30
N THR A 244 -0.61 21.10 38.16
CA THR A 244 -1.66 20.99 37.14
C THR A 244 -1.08 21.00 35.73
N VAL A 245 -0.16 21.93 35.44
CA VAL A 245 0.53 21.99 34.14
C VAL A 245 1.29 20.70 33.85
N VAL A 246 2.10 20.23 34.81
CA VAL A 246 2.87 18.98 34.67
C VAL A 246 1.95 17.77 34.47
N SER A 247 0.83 17.70 35.18
CA SER A 247 -0.14 16.61 35.02
C SER A 247 -0.75 16.56 33.61
N ASN A 248 -1.09 17.71 33.03
CA ASN A 248 -1.64 17.78 31.67
C ASN A 248 -0.59 17.39 30.62
N LEU A 249 0.67 17.78 30.81
CA LEU A 249 1.77 17.36 29.92
C LEU A 249 1.97 15.84 29.96
N LYS A 250 1.99 15.22 31.15
CA LYS A 250 2.07 13.75 31.31
C LYS A 250 0.89 13.02 30.68
N TYR A 251 -0.30 13.60 30.77
CA TYR A 251 -1.47 13.03 30.11
C TYR A 251 -1.29 12.98 28.59
N ILE A 252 -0.84 14.09 28.00
CA ILE A 252 -0.56 14.18 26.57
C ILE A 252 0.54 13.21 26.15
N GLU A 253 1.63 13.14 26.93
CA GLU A 253 2.72 12.17 26.75
C GLU A 253 2.16 10.73 26.67
N ALA A 254 1.42 10.29 27.68
CA ALA A 254 0.85 8.94 27.74
C ALA A 254 -0.05 8.63 26.54
N LYS A 255 -0.84 9.61 26.07
CA LYS A 255 -1.69 9.45 24.88
C LYS A 255 -0.88 9.27 23.60
N VAL A 256 0.22 10.01 23.44
CA VAL A 256 1.11 9.86 22.28
C VAL A 256 1.88 8.54 22.34
N GLU A 257 2.26 8.06 23.53
CA GLU A 257 2.85 6.73 23.71
C GLU A 257 1.89 5.61 23.33
N ILE A 258 0.60 5.71 23.70
CA ILE A 258 -0.42 4.73 23.28
C ILE A 258 -0.47 4.62 21.76
N MET A 259 -0.46 5.76 21.04
CA MET A 259 -0.42 5.74 19.57
C MET A 259 0.84 5.05 19.04
N ASN A 260 2.01 5.34 19.61
CA ASN A 260 3.26 4.70 19.21
C ASN A 260 3.27 3.20 19.42
N ASN A 261 2.78 2.74 20.58
CA ASN A 261 2.68 1.32 20.90
C ASN A 261 1.70 0.61 19.97
N SER A 262 0.57 1.23 19.64
CA SER A 262 -0.39 0.72 18.67
C SER A 262 0.24 0.58 17.27
N LEU A 263 0.93 1.61 16.77
CA LEU A 263 1.66 1.55 15.49
C LEU A 263 2.75 0.47 15.48
N ALA A 264 3.52 0.36 16.54
CA ALA A 264 4.59 -0.63 16.65
C ALA A 264 4.05 -2.07 16.66
N ASN A 265 2.95 -2.31 17.36
CA ASN A 265 2.25 -3.59 17.37
C ASN A 265 1.72 -3.94 15.98
N ASP A 266 1.10 -2.98 15.30
CA ASP A 266 0.62 -3.15 13.92
C ASP A 266 1.74 -3.56 12.95
N ILE A 267 2.88 -2.86 13.00
CA ILE A 267 4.05 -3.18 12.17
C ILE A 267 4.59 -4.57 12.50
N THR A 268 4.66 -4.92 13.79
CA THR A 268 5.19 -6.21 14.26
C THR A 268 4.29 -7.37 13.85
N ASN A 269 2.97 -7.19 13.92
CA ASN A 269 2.00 -8.21 13.54
C ASN A 269 2.03 -8.47 12.03
N LYS A 270 2.24 -7.44 11.21
CA LYS A 270 2.39 -7.61 9.75
C LYS A 270 3.63 -8.41 9.37
N ARG A 271 4.77 -8.19 10.04
CA ARG A 271 6.02 -8.92 9.75
C ARG A 271 5.99 -10.42 10.08
N LYS A 272 4.97 -10.91 10.78
CA LYS A 272 4.84 -12.33 11.17
C LYS A 272 4.14 -13.19 10.11
N PHE A 273 3.55 -12.58 9.10
CA PHE A 273 2.85 -13.24 7.99
C PHE A 273 3.60 -13.00 6.68
#